data_AF-A0A380NYW6-F1
#
_entry.id   AF-A0A380NYW6-F1
#
_cell.length_a   1.000
_cell.length_b   1.000
_cell.length_c   1.000
_cell.angle_alpha   90.00
_cell.angle_beta   90.00
_cell.angle_gamma   90.00
#
_symmetry.space_group_name_H-M   'P 1'
#
loop_
_entity.id
_entity.type
_entity.pdbx_description
1 polymer ?
#
loop_
_entity_poly.entity_id
_entity_poly.type
_entity_poly.pdbx_seq_one_letter_code
_entity_poly.pdbx_strand_id
1 'polypeptide(L)'
;MREIFYSLQDVSSEIESVHDGLEFDAERLKYVDERLSLIRTLEQKYGATIADVLAHQDKVETQLAEMGGPQQSTAELEAQTQQAYDRALTLANQLHTIRQTAALELAQQIHEQLKDLYMEKAVFSVQLTQSEQLNTDGNDIAEFIFKRIQVKVQSHSLRSLLVVNYLG
;
A
#
# COMPACT_ATOMS: atom_id res chain seq x y z
N MET A 1 54.38 29.69 78.88
CA MET A 1 55.19 29.16 77.74
C MET A 1 54.91 27.70 77.45
N ARG A 2 55.11 26.77 78.40
CA ARG A 2 54.77 25.33 78.19
C ARG A 2 53.29 25.08 77.89
N GLU A 3 52.38 25.74 78.60
CA GLU A 3 50.93 25.59 78.43
C GLU A 3 50.44 25.98 77.02
N ILE A 4 50.98 27.07 76.47
CA ILE A 4 50.67 27.52 75.09
C ILE A 4 51.20 26.53 74.06
N PHE A 5 52.36 25.91 74.33
CA PHE A 5 52.94 24.91 73.44
C PHE A 5 52.10 23.63 73.38
N TYR A 6 51.62 23.14 74.53
CA TYR A 6 50.73 21.99 74.58
C TYR A 6 49.37 22.27 73.92
N SER A 7 48.79 23.45 74.18
CA SER A 7 47.54 23.85 73.53
C SER A 7 47.68 23.96 72.02
N LEU A 8 48.80 24.46 71.51
CA LEU A 8 49.06 24.52 70.07
C LEU A 8 49.21 23.12 69.47
N GLN A 9 49.86 22.21 70.19
CA GLN A 9 50.05 20.82 69.76
C GLN A 9 48.73 20.04 69.73
N ASP A 10 47.85 20.23 70.72
CA ASP A 10 46.51 19.63 70.74
C ASP A 10 45.66 20.12 69.57
N VAL A 11 45.65 21.43 69.32
CA VAL A 11 44.91 22.01 68.16
C VAL A 11 45.47 21.49 66.84
N SER A 12 46.79 21.35 66.71
CA SER A 12 47.41 20.77 65.52
C SER A 12 46.98 19.31 65.32
N SER A 13 46.98 18.52 66.39
CA SER A 13 46.58 17.10 66.34
C SER A 13 45.08 16.93 66.02
N GLU A 14 44.23 17.86 66.49
CA GLU A 14 42.80 17.85 66.20
C GLU A 14 42.54 18.22 64.73
N ILE A 15 43.28 19.19 64.18
CA ILE A 15 43.23 19.52 62.75
C ILE A 15 43.69 18.34 61.88
N GLU A 16 44.78 17.67 62.27
CA GLU A 16 45.27 16.47 61.58
C GLU A 16 44.23 15.33 61.64
N SER A 17 43.60 15.10 62.80
CA SER A 17 42.54 14.09 62.93
C SER A 17 41.31 14.39 62.08
N VAL A 18 40.93 15.66 61.94
CA VAL A 18 39.81 16.07 61.07
C VAL A 18 40.20 15.94 59.60
N HIS A 19 41.45 16.27 59.25
CA HIS A 19 41.99 16.11 57.91
C HIS A 19 42.04 14.63 57.50
N ASP A 20 42.46 13.75 58.39
CA ASP A 20 42.54 12.30 58.13
C ASP A 20 41.15 11.64 58.10
N GLY A 21 40.15 12.24 58.76
CA GLY A 21 38.75 11.83 58.68
C GLY A 21 38.02 12.30 57.42
N LEU A 22 38.61 13.23 56.65
CA LEU A 22 38.11 13.65 55.34
C LEU A 22 38.62 12.67 54.28
N GLU A 23 37.95 11.52 54.14
CA GLU A 23 38.10 10.69 52.95
C GLU A 23 37.52 11.44 51.74
N PHE A 24 38.35 12.31 51.15
CA PHE A 24 38.01 13.03 49.95
C PHE A 24 38.08 12.08 48.76
N ASP A 25 36.92 11.51 48.43
CA ASP A 25 36.76 10.71 47.22
C ASP A 25 36.61 11.63 45.99
N ALA A 26 37.75 11.95 45.38
CA ALA A 26 37.82 12.78 44.19
C ALA A 26 37.06 12.18 42.99
N GLU A 27 36.98 10.85 42.89
CA GLU A 27 36.21 10.19 41.83
C GLU A 27 34.71 10.35 42.06
N ARG A 28 34.25 10.19 43.31
CA ARG A 28 32.85 10.41 43.67
C ARG A 28 32.42 11.84 43.44
N LEU A 29 33.24 12.82 43.83
CA LEU A 29 32.94 14.23 43.60
C LEU A 29 32.80 14.52 42.09
N LYS A 30 33.76 14.05 41.30
CA LYS A 30 33.74 14.21 39.84
C LYS A 30 32.50 13.58 39.22
N TYR A 31 32.11 12.38 39.64
CA TYR A 31 30.89 11.72 39.16
C TYR A 31 29.62 12.53 39.47
N VAL A 32 29.53 13.10 40.69
CA VAL A 32 28.39 13.92 41.09
C VAL A 32 28.32 15.22 40.28
N ASP A 33 29.46 15.89 40.07
CA ASP A 33 29.53 17.10 39.25
C ASP A 33 29.14 16.83 37.79
N GLU A 34 29.61 15.73 37.21
CA GLU A 34 29.22 15.29 35.86
C GLU A 34 27.71 15.05 35.78
N ARG A 35 27.12 14.38 36.77
CA ARG A 35 25.68 14.15 36.82
C ARG A 35 24.89 15.44 36.95
N LEU A 36 25.31 16.36 37.82
CA LEU A 36 24.64 17.65 38.00
C LEU A 36 24.74 18.52 36.74
N SER A 37 25.88 18.49 36.06
CA SER A 37 26.08 19.19 34.78
C SER A 37 25.14 18.65 33.70
N LEU A 38 24.98 17.33 33.62
CA LEU A 38 24.06 16.70 32.68
C LEU A 38 22.61 17.10 32.96
N ILE A 39 22.18 17.05 34.23
CA ILE A 39 20.83 17.44 34.64
C ILE A 39 20.56 18.90 34.27
N ARG A 40 21.47 19.83 34.60
CA ARG A 40 21.32 21.25 34.26
C ARG A 40 21.22 21.49 32.75
N THR A 41 21.98 20.73 31.97
CA THR A 41 21.94 20.82 30.50
C THR A 41 20.59 20.34 29.96
N LEU A 42 20.03 19.27 30.54
CA LEU A 42 18.71 18.77 30.18
C LEU A 42 17.60 19.74 30.59
N GLU A 43 17.70 20.32 31.79
CA GLU A 43 16.76 21.34 32.26
C GLU A 43 16.76 22.58 31.33
N GLN A 44 17.94 23.09 30.95
CA GLN A 44 18.00 24.21 29.99
C GLN A 44 17.34 23.91 28.63
N LYS A 45 17.37 22.66 28.17
CA LYS A 45 16.85 22.27 26.85
C LYS A 45 15.37 21.88 26.88
N TYR A 46 14.91 21.25 27.96
CA TYR A 46 13.62 20.55 27.98
C TYR A 46 12.70 20.98 29.13
N GLY A 47 13.14 21.82 30.06
CA GLY A 47 12.26 22.45 31.06
C GLY A 47 12.95 22.84 32.37
N ALA A 48 12.39 23.80 33.10
CA ALA A 48 13.05 24.39 34.27
C ALA A 48 13.28 23.41 35.44
N THR A 49 12.62 22.25 35.43
CA THR A 49 12.76 21.19 36.44
C THR A 49 12.94 19.81 35.82
N ILE A 50 13.52 18.87 36.56
CA ILE A 50 13.58 17.44 36.19
C ILE A 50 12.20 16.89 35.80
N ALA A 51 11.13 17.31 36.48
CA ALA A 51 9.77 16.87 36.16
C ALA A 51 9.33 17.33 34.76
N ASP A 52 9.69 18.55 34.36
CA ASP A 52 9.39 19.06 33.03
C ASP A 52 10.17 18.29 31.94
N VAL A 53 11.43 17.95 32.22
CA VAL A 53 12.26 17.14 31.31
C VAL A 53 11.64 15.76 31.09
N LEU A 54 11.16 15.10 32.15
CA LEU A 54 10.49 13.80 32.06
C LEU A 54 9.13 13.91 31.35
N ALA A 55 8.35 14.94 31.64
CA ALA A 55 7.10 15.19 30.92
C ALA A 55 7.33 15.43 29.41
N HIS A 56 8.43 16.10 29.06
CA HIS A 56 8.85 16.27 27.68
C HIS A 56 9.24 14.93 27.03
N GLN A 57 9.94 14.05 27.75
CA GLN A 57 10.23 12.70 27.29
C GLN A 57 8.95 11.92 26.97
N ASP A 58 8.03 11.83 27.92
CA ASP A 58 6.75 11.10 27.76
C ASP A 58 5.95 11.63 26.57
N LYS A 59 5.94 12.97 26.40
CA LYS A 59 5.29 13.61 25.26
C LYS A 59 5.92 13.20 23.94
N VAL A 60 7.26 13.20 23.85
CA VAL A 60 7.97 12.81 22.63
C VAL A 60 7.79 11.33 22.33
N GLU A 61 7.82 10.45 23.34
CA GLU A 61 7.55 9.02 23.18
C GLU A 61 6.12 8.77 22.68
N THR A 62 5.14 9.49 23.24
CA THR A 62 3.74 9.41 22.79
C THR A 62 3.61 9.89 21.34
N GLN A 63 4.22 11.04 21.00
CA GLN A 63 4.21 11.57 19.64
C GLN A 63 4.91 10.63 18.64
N LEU A 64 6.02 10.00 19.04
CA LEU A 64 6.70 9.00 18.22
C LEU A 64 5.84 7.75 18.01
N ALA A 65 5.13 7.29 19.04
CA ALA A 65 4.18 6.18 18.93
C ALA A 65 3.00 6.53 18.01
N GLU A 66 2.49 7.77 18.06
CA GLU A 66 1.44 8.27 17.18
C GLU A 66 1.93 8.44 15.73
N MET A 67 3.14 8.96 15.53
CA MET A 67 3.76 9.14 14.21
C MET A 67 4.19 7.82 13.56
N GLY A 68 4.64 6.86 14.37
CA GLY A 68 4.90 5.49 13.97
C GLY A 68 3.61 4.68 13.77
N GLY A 69 2.52 5.35 13.35
CA GLY A 69 1.20 4.79 13.13
C GLY A 69 1.27 3.41 12.48
N PRO A 70 0.37 2.50 12.88
CA PRO A 70 0.61 1.07 12.92
C PRO A 70 1.19 0.57 11.60
N GLN A 71 2.50 0.33 11.53
CA GLN A 71 3.09 -0.35 10.37
C GLN A 71 2.44 -1.73 10.15
N GLN A 72 1.86 -2.32 11.21
CA GLN A 72 0.96 -3.48 11.11
C GLN A 72 -0.23 -3.23 10.18
N SER A 73 -0.84 -2.05 10.21
CA SER A 73 -2.02 -1.74 9.39
C SER A 73 -1.70 -1.73 7.90
N THR A 74 -0.57 -1.15 7.49
CA THR A 74 -0.23 -1.08 6.05
C THR A 74 0.01 -2.46 5.45
N ALA A 75 0.81 -3.30 6.11
CA ALA A 75 1.08 -4.66 5.64
C ALA A 75 -0.18 -5.55 5.65
N GLU A 76 -1.03 -5.40 6.67
CA GLU A 76 -2.31 -6.11 6.76
C GLU A 76 -3.29 -5.63 5.67
N LEU A 77 -3.35 -4.32 5.39
CA LEU A 77 -4.17 -3.74 4.32
C LEU A 77 -3.69 -4.16 2.94
N GLU A 78 -2.37 -4.22 2.71
CA GLU A 78 -1.79 -4.75 1.48
C GLU A 78 -2.15 -6.22 1.29
N ALA A 79 -2.04 -7.04 2.34
CA ALA A 79 -2.42 -8.44 2.30
C ALA A 79 -3.93 -8.64 2.01
N GLN A 80 -4.79 -7.83 2.64
CA GLN A 80 -6.23 -7.84 2.38
C GLN A 80 -6.56 -7.41 0.95
N THR A 81 -5.87 -6.39 0.43
CA THR A 81 -6.03 -5.91 -0.94
C THR A 81 -5.64 -7.00 -1.94
N GLN A 82 -4.49 -7.66 -1.73
CA GLN A 82 -4.05 -8.76 -2.59
C GLN A 82 -5.04 -9.93 -2.55
N GLN A 83 -5.52 -10.30 -1.36
CA GLN A 83 -6.50 -11.38 -1.23
C GLN A 83 -7.83 -11.05 -1.95
N ALA A 84 -8.29 -9.80 -1.86
CA ALA A 84 -9.48 -9.35 -2.57
C ALA A 84 -9.27 -9.38 -4.09
N TYR A 85 -8.10 -8.96 -4.56
CA TYR A 85 -7.72 -9.00 -5.97
C TYR A 85 -7.71 -10.44 -6.52
N ASP A 86 -7.08 -11.39 -5.83
CA ASP A 86 -7.00 -12.79 -6.25
C ASP A 86 -8.39 -13.44 -6.34
N ARG A 87 -9.28 -13.11 -5.39
CA ARG A 87 -10.69 -13.53 -5.43
C ARG A 87 -11.41 -12.94 -6.63
N ALA A 88 -11.24 -11.64 -6.88
CA ALA A 88 -11.86 -10.97 -8.04
C ALA A 88 -11.39 -11.59 -9.36
N LEU A 89 -10.08 -11.87 -9.49
CA LEU A 89 -9.52 -12.55 -10.65
C LEU A 89 -10.09 -13.95 -10.85
N THR A 90 -10.25 -14.72 -9.77
CA THR A 90 -10.85 -16.05 -9.82
C THR A 90 -12.29 -15.99 -10.33
N LEU A 91 -13.09 -15.05 -9.81
CA LEU A 91 -14.48 -14.85 -10.24
C LEU A 91 -14.55 -14.36 -11.69
N ALA A 92 -13.65 -13.47 -12.12
CA ALA A 92 -13.59 -12.99 -13.49
C ALA A 92 -13.27 -14.13 -14.48
N ASN A 93 -12.35 -15.03 -14.12
CA ASN A 93 -12.06 -16.22 -14.94
C ASN A 93 -13.26 -17.16 -15.04
N GLN A 94 -14.00 -17.37 -13.95
CA GLN A 94 -15.24 -18.17 -13.99
C GLN A 94 -16.29 -17.52 -14.90
N LEU A 95 -16.43 -16.19 -14.80
CA LEU A 95 -17.33 -15.43 -15.65
C LEU A 95 -16.95 -15.51 -17.13
N HIS A 96 -15.64 -15.46 -17.45
CA HIS A 96 -15.12 -15.64 -18.80
C HIS A 96 -15.55 -17.00 -19.39
N THR A 97 -15.38 -18.10 -18.63
CA THR A 97 -15.78 -19.44 -19.08
C THR A 97 -17.28 -19.50 -19.37
N ILE A 98 -18.13 -18.94 -18.49
CA ILE A 98 -19.58 -18.90 -18.70
C ILE A 98 -19.93 -18.11 -19.96
N ARG A 99 -19.27 -16.97 -20.17
CA ARG A 99 -19.48 -16.12 -21.36
C ARG A 99 -19.04 -16.79 -22.64
N GLN A 100 -17.97 -17.60 -22.63
CA GLN A 100 -17.56 -18.38 -23.79
C GLN A 100 -18.66 -19.37 -24.22
N THR A 101 -19.28 -20.07 -23.26
CA THR A 101 -20.40 -20.96 -23.56
C THR A 101 -21.59 -20.20 -24.11
N ALA A 102 -21.99 -19.10 -23.45
CA ALA A 102 -23.09 -18.26 -23.91
C ALA A 102 -22.85 -17.64 -25.30
N ALA A 103 -21.61 -17.27 -25.61
CA ALA A 103 -21.19 -16.75 -26.91
C ALA A 103 -21.41 -17.76 -28.04
N LEU A 104 -21.11 -19.05 -27.80
CA LEU A 104 -21.35 -20.13 -28.75
C LEU A 104 -22.84 -20.37 -28.97
N GLU A 105 -23.61 -20.43 -27.88
CA GLU A 105 -25.07 -20.60 -27.94
C GLU A 105 -25.74 -19.46 -28.69
N LEU A 106 -25.36 -18.22 -28.39
CA LEU A 106 -25.85 -17.02 -29.07
C LEU A 106 -25.52 -17.06 -30.57
N ALA A 107 -24.29 -17.46 -30.92
CA ALA A 107 -23.88 -17.53 -32.31
C ALA A 107 -24.67 -18.59 -33.09
N GLN A 108 -24.95 -19.74 -32.47
CA GLN A 108 -25.77 -20.78 -33.06
C GLN A 108 -27.21 -20.29 -33.30
N GLN A 109 -27.84 -19.70 -32.28
CA GLN A 109 -29.22 -19.19 -32.40
C GLN A 109 -29.34 -18.13 -33.49
N ILE A 110 -28.38 -17.21 -33.57
CA ILE A 110 -28.35 -16.18 -34.63
C ILE A 110 -28.17 -16.82 -36.01
N HIS A 111 -27.31 -17.85 -36.14
CA HIS A 111 -27.11 -18.53 -37.42
C HIS A 111 -28.39 -19.24 -37.90
N GLU A 112 -29.15 -19.85 -36.99
CA GLU A 112 -30.46 -20.44 -37.29
C GLU A 112 -31.45 -19.39 -37.82
N GLN A 113 -31.53 -18.22 -37.18
CA GLN A 113 -32.38 -17.11 -37.65
C GLN A 113 -31.91 -16.54 -39.00
N LEU A 114 -30.61 -16.47 -39.25
CA LEU A 114 -30.05 -16.00 -40.52
C LEU A 114 -30.35 -16.96 -41.68
N LYS A 115 -30.45 -18.26 -41.41
CA LYS A 115 -30.84 -19.26 -42.40
C LYS A 115 -32.27 -19.04 -42.90
N ASP A 116 -33.21 -18.73 -42.00
CA ASP A 116 -34.60 -18.43 -42.35
C ASP A 116 -34.74 -17.17 -43.23
N LEU A 117 -33.74 -16.27 -43.17
CA LEU A 117 -33.65 -15.06 -44.00
C LEU A 117 -32.93 -15.29 -45.35
N TYR A 118 -32.73 -16.54 -45.77
CA TYR A 118 -31.94 -16.91 -46.97
C TYR A 118 -30.49 -16.40 -46.92
N MET A 119 -29.96 -16.12 -45.74
CA MET A 119 -28.58 -15.66 -45.51
C MET A 119 -27.70 -16.80 -44.98
N GLU A 120 -27.86 -18.01 -45.51
CA GLU A 120 -27.14 -19.23 -45.07
C GLU A 120 -25.61 -19.10 -45.08
N LYS A 121 -25.07 -18.19 -45.89
CA LYS A 121 -23.63 -17.92 -45.99
C LYS A 121 -23.16 -16.80 -45.06
N ALA A 122 -24.03 -16.15 -44.31
CA ALA A 122 -23.63 -15.16 -43.32
C ALA A 122 -23.05 -15.87 -42.08
N VAL A 123 -21.90 -15.38 -41.62
CA VAL A 123 -21.22 -15.90 -40.43
C VAL A 123 -21.30 -14.84 -39.34
N PHE A 124 -21.87 -15.22 -38.20
CA PHE A 124 -21.84 -14.44 -36.98
C PHE A 124 -20.98 -15.18 -35.95
N SER A 125 -20.07 -14.46 -35.30
CA SER A 125 -19.21 -15.01 -34.26
C SER A 125 -18.99 -13.99 -33.16
N VAL A 126 -18.99 -14.43 -31.92
CA VAL A 126 -18.63 -13.62 -30.75
C VAL A 126 -17.24 -14.04 -30.30
N GLN A 127 -16.32 -13.10 -30.23
CA GLN A 127 -14.97 -13.33 -29.72
C GLN A 127 -14.84 -12.66 -28.35
N LEU A 128 -14.29 -13.40 -27.40
CA LEU A 128 -14.04 -12.93 -26.04
C LEU A 128 -12.53 -12.97 -25.80
N THR A 129 -11.96 -11.82 -25.49
CA THR A 129 -10.54 -11.69 -25.17
C THR A 129 -10.38 -11.21 -23.74
N GLN A 130 -9.54 -11.89 -22.97
CA GLN A 130 -9.24 -11.47 -21.61
C GLN A 130 -8.25 -10.29 -21.62
N SER A 131 -8.59 -9.23 -20.91
CA SER A 131 -7.76 -8.08 -20.58
C SER A 131 -6.90 -8.38 -19.35
N GLU A 132 -5.75 -7.72 -19.26
CA GLU A 132 -4.90 -7.73 -18.08
C GLU A 132 -5.54 -6.98 -16.89
N GLN A 133 -6.49 -6.08 -17.16
CA GLN A 133 -7.16 -5.26 -16.15
C GLN A 133 -8.55 -5.81 -15.81
N LEU A 134 -8.81 -5.95 -14.51
CA LEU A 134 -10.13 -6.24 -13.96
C LEU A 134 -11.00 -4.98 -13.97
N ASN A 135 -12.18 -5.07 -14.56
CA ASN A 135 -13.22 -4.04 -14.50
C ASN A 135 -14.42 -4.53 -13.65
N THR A 136 -15.40 -3.65 -13.45
CA THR A 136 -16.67 -3.98 -12.75
C THR A 136 -17.38 -5.19 -13.33
N ASP A 137 -17.25 -5.44 -14.64
CA ASP A 137 -17.91 -6.54 -15.35
C ASP A 137 -16.99 -7.73 -15.63
N GLY A 138 -15.87 -7.84 -14.91
CA GLY A 138 -14.81 -8.83 -15.15
C GLY A 138 -13.73 -8.29 -16.08
N ASN A 139 -12.97 -9.19 -16.70
CA ASN A 139 -11.82 -8.83 -17.54
C ASN A 139 -12.03 -9.19 -19.02
N ASP A 140 -13.27 -9.30 -19.49
CA ASP A 140 -13.55 -9.67 -20.87
C ASP A 140 -13.81 -8.47 -21.77
N ILE A 141 -13.24 -8.53 -22.96
CA ILE A 141 -13.57 -7.66 -24.08
C ILE A 141 -14.34 -8.52 -25.09
N ALA A 142 -15.59 -8.15 -25.35
CA ALA A 142 -16.47 -8.86 -26.27
C ALA A 142 -16.51 -8.16 -27.64
N GLU A 143 -16.17 -8.89 -28.69
CA GLU A 143 -16.26 -8.45 -30.08
C GLU A 143 -17.30 -9.27 -30.85
N PHE A 144 -18.30 -8.58 -31.39
CA PHE A 144 -19.34 -9.18 -32.21
C PHE A 144 -19.00 -8.99 -33.69
N ILE A 145 -18.71 -10.09 -34.37
CA ILE A 145 -18.26 -10.06 -35.75
C ILE A 145 -19.37 -10.62 -36.64
N PHE A 146 -19.79 -9.80 -37.61
CA PHE A 146 -20.72 -10.20 -38.67
C PHE A 146 -20.02 -10.16 -40.03
N LYS A 147 -19.93 -11.30 -40.71
CA LYS A 147 -19.33 -11.42 -42.05
C LYS A 147 -20.41 -11.79 -43.07
N ARG A 148 -20.61 -10.91 -44.06
CA ARG A 148 -21.45 -11.18 -45.24
C ARG A 148 -20.60 -11.83 -46.33
N ILE A 149 -20.95 -13.03 -46.77
CA ILE A 149 -20.35 -13.62 -47.97
C ILE A 149 -21.08 -13.08 -49.20
N GLN A 150 -20.35 -12.42 -50.12
CA GLN A 150 -20.90 -12.02 -51.43
C GLN A 150 -20.93 -13.23 -52.37
N VAL A 151 -22.12 -13.53 -52.93
CA VAL A 151 -22.24 -14.48 -54.03
C VAL A 151 -21.86 -13.75 -55.32
N LYS A 152 -20.81 -14.22 -55.99
CA LYS A 152 -20.38 -13.71 -57.29
C LYS A 152 -21.42 -14.15 -58.33
N VAL A 153 -22.25 -13.22 -58.80
CA VAL A 153 -23.15 -13.48 -59.94
C VAL A 153 -22.27 -13.59 -61.18
N GLN A 154 -22.08 -14.81 -61.70
CA GLN A 154 -21.50 -14.99 -63.03
C GLN A 154 -22.56 -14.65 -64.07
N SER A 155 -22.44 -13.51 -64.73
CA SER A 155 -23.17 -13.25 -65.96
C SER A 155 -22.57 -14.12 -67.08
N HIS A 156 -23.37 -15.05 -67.61
CA HIS A 156 -23.12 -15.64 -68.93
C HIS A 156 -24.31 -15.34 -69.85
N SER A 157 -23.94 -14.77 -70.99
CA SER A 157 -24.74 -14.26 -72.11
C SER A 157 -25.82 -15.23 -72.60
N LEU A 158 -27.01 -14.73 -72.95
CA LEU A 158 -27.46 -14.64 -74.36
C LEU A 158 -28.83 -13.93 -74.53
N ARG A 159 -28.89 -13.16 -75.62
CA ARG A 159 -30.01 -12.42 -76.21
C ARG A 159 -31.33 -13.21 -76.28
N SER A 160 -32.46 -12.56 -75.98
CA SER A 160 -33.58 -12.35 -76.92
C SER A 160 -34.84 -11.83 -76.21
N LEU A 161 -35.54 -10.88 -76.87
CA LEU A 161 -36.94 -10.47 -76.67
C LEU A 161 -37.39 -9.98 -75.27
N LEU A 162 -37.47 -8.65 -75.08
CA LEU A 162 -38.72 -7.92 -75.29
C LEU A 162 -38.44 -6.40 -75.32
N VAL A 163 -38.91 -5.77 -76.39
CA VAL A 163 -39.03 -4.31 -76.52
C VAL A 163 -40.15 -3.84 -75.59
N VAL A 164 -40.00 -2.66 -74.98
CA VAL A 164 -40.96 -1.53 -74.89
C VAL A 164 -40.68 -0.67 -73.64
N ASN A 165 -40.20 0.55 -73.91
CA ASN A 165 -40.44 1.86 -73.29
C ASN A 165 -40.91 2.00 -71.83
N TYR A 166 -40.26 2.89 -71.09
CA TYR A 166 -40.75 4.21 -70.59
C TYR A 166 -39.81 4.64 -69.43
N LEU A 167 -38.86 5.55 -69.68
CA LEU A 167 -38.91 7.01 -69.40
C LEU A 167 -38.99 7.36 -67.90
N GLY A 168 -37.95 8.06 -67.43
CA GLY A 168 -37.80 8.64 -66.10
C GLY A 168 -36.32 8.86 -65.78
#